data_AF-A0A1W1BRP8-F1
#
_entry.id   AF-A0A1W1BRP8-F1
#
_cell.length_a   1.000
_cell.length_b   1.000
_cell.length_c   1.000
_cell.angle_alpha   90.00
_cell.angle_beta   90.00
_cell.angle_gamma   90.00
#
_symmetry.space_group_name_H-M   'P 1'
#
loop_
_entity.id
_entity.type
_entity.pdbx_description
1 polymer ?
#
loop_
_entity_poly.entity_id
_entity_poly.type
_entity_poly.pdbx_seq_one_letter_code
_entity_poly.pdbx_strand_id
1 'polypeptide(L)'
;MIISDATILITLINIDEFRVLKLFVEKIVIPYEVYSEVSRIASAKKYIDTQIDKLYILVESYEDSQLFKEINYLLDAGESASITLAIERNLPLIIDEKKGRKFAQKQGVEIVGLVGILRFLYSDGRLSKEEIVEIIVKLNESDFRISSKLLDLILA
;
A
#
# COMPACT_ATOMS: atom_id res chain seq x y z
N MET A 1 4.56 -0.39 -12.40
CA MET A 1 4.37 -1.39 -11.33
C MET A 1 4.84 -0.76 -10.03
N ILE A 2 4.26 -1.15 -8.90
CA ILE A 2 4.64 -0.62 -7.59
C ILE A 2 4.60 -1.75 -6.56
N ILE A 3 5.44 -1.67 -5.53
CA ILE A 3 5.36 -2.61 -4.41
C ILE A 3 4.43 -2.03 -3.35
N SER A 4 3.68 -2.88 -2.64
CA SER A 4 2.81 -2.45 -1.55
C SER A 4 3.08 -3.22 -0.28
N ASP A 5 2.98 -2.53 0.85
CA ASP A 5 2.81 -3.17 2.15
C ASP A 5 1.40 -3.79 2.30
N ALA A 6 1.21 -4.55 3.38
CA ALA A 6 -0.06 -5.19 3.70
C ALA A 6 -1.11 -4.19 4.19
N THR A 7 -0.71 -3.16 4.93
CA THR A 7 -1.60 -2.22 5.60
C THR A 7 -2.54 -1.54 4.61
N ILE A 8 -2.03 -1.06 3.47
CA ILE A 8 -2.86 -0.38 2.47
C ILE A 8 -3.82 -1.35 1.77
N LEU A 9 -3.35 -2.56 1.46
CA LEU A 9 -4.17 -3.58 0.82
C LEU A 9 -5.32 -3.99 1.74
N ILE A 10 -5.02 -4.32 2.99
CA ILE A 10 -6.03 -4.71 3.99
C ILE A 10 -7.02 -3.58 4.21
N THR A 11 -6.54 -2.35 4.41
CA THR A 11 -7.40 -1.18 4.63
C THR A 11 -8.40 -1.01 3.50
N LEU A 12 -7.93 -0.96 2.25
CA LEU A 12 -8.80 -0.72 1.09
C LEU A 12 -9.72 -1.90 0.75
N ILE A 13 -9.29 -3.13 1.03
CA ILE A 13 -10.17 -4.31 0.92
C ILE A 13 -11.29 -4.23 1.95
N ASN A 14 -10.97 -3.89 3.20
CA ASN A 14 -11.93 -3.86 4.30
C ASN A 14 -13.03 -2.80 4.11
N ILE A 15 -12.70 -1.67 3.50
CA ILE A 15 -13.67 -0.60 3.23
C ILE A 15 -14.32 -0.69 1.84
N ASP A 16 -14.04 -1.77 1.08
CA ASP A 16 -14.53 -1.98 -0.29
C ASP A 16 -14.14 -0.85 -1.28
N GLU A 17 -12.92 -0.30 -1.12
CA GLU A 17 -12.39 0.80 -1.95
C GLU A 17 -11.07 0.41 -2.66
N PHE A 18 -10.84 -0.89 -2.87
CA PHE A 18 -9.64 -1.38 -3.59
C PHE A 18 -9.52 -0.81 -5.02
N ARG A 19 -10.63 -0.30 -5.59
CA ARG A 19 -10.62 0.45 -6.86
C ARG A 19 -9.63 1.63 -6.86
N VAL A 20 -9.35 2.24 -5.70
CA VAL A 20 -8.37 3.34 -5.55
C VAL A 20 -7.01 2.91 -6.10
N LEU A 21 -6.55 1.71 -5.76
CA LEU A 21 -5.28 1.21 -6.26
C LEU A 21 -5.33 0.92 -7.76
N LYS A 22 -6.45 0.39 -8.28
CA LYS A 22 -6.62 0.11 -9.71
C LYS A 22 -6.64 1.36 -10.57
N LEU A 23 -7.14 2.47 -10.03
CA LEU A 23 -7.09 3.78 -10.68
C LEU A 23 -5.69 4.38 -10.64
N PHE A 24 -4.87 4.00 -9.65
CA PHE A 24 -3.54 4.57 -9.43
C PHE A 24 -2.43 3.85 -10.22
N VAL A 25 -2.46 2.52 -10.27
CA VAL A 25 -1.38 1.72 -10.85
C VAL A 25 -1.93 0.52 -11.62
N GLU A 26 -1.22 0.13 -12.66
CA GLU A 26 -1.62 -1.01 -13.51
C GLU A 26 -1.40 -2.37 -12.84
N LYS A 27 -0.37 -2.48 -11.99
CA LYS A 27 0.02 -3.72 -11.31
C LYS A 27 0.72 -3.45 -10.00
N ILE A 28 0.46 -4.32 -9.03
CA ILE A 28 1.07 -4.32 -7.70
C ILE A 28 1.94 -5.57 -7.57
N VAL A 29 3.12 -5.42 -6.99
CA VAL A 29 3.98 -6.52 -6.57
C VAL A 29 3.97 -6.57 -5.05
N ILE A 30 3.88 -7.76 -4.47
CA ILE A 30 3.96 -7.96 -3.03
C ILE A 30 4.90 -9.10 -2.69
N PRO A 31 5.63 -9.02 -1.56
CA PRO A 31 6.33 -10.16 -1.03
C PRO A 31 5.37 -11.18 -0.40
N TYR A 32 5.85 -12.40 -0.14
CA TYR A 32 5.04 -13.46 0.47
C TYR A 32 4.52 -13.08 1.86
N GLU A 33 5.30 -12.34 2.65
CA GLU A 33 4.94 -11.86 3.99
C GLU A 33 3.67 -11.00 3.94
N VAL A 34 3.59 -10.10 2.97
CA VAL A 34 2.42 -9.25 2.74
C VAL A 34 1.21 -10.08 2.30
N TYR A 35 1.40 -11.02 1.35
CA TYR A 35 0.33 -11.93 0.96
C TYR A 35 -0.20 -12.76 2.15
N SER A 36 0.72 -13.29 2.97
CA SER A 36 0.40 -14.09 4.15
C SER A 36 -0.40 -13.28 5.16
N GLU A 37 -0.02 -12.02 5.39
CA GLU A 37 -0.72 -11.11 6.29
C GLU A 37 -2.13 -10.77 5.82
N VAL A 38 -2.29 -10.39 4.55
CA VAL A 38 -3.60 -10.09 3.95
C VAL A 38 -4.50 -11.34 3.99
N SER A 39 -3.91 -12.52 3.82
CA SER A 39 -4.62 -13.80 3.80
C SER A 39 -5.10 -14.28 5.17
N ARG A 40 -4.77 -13.60 6.29
CA ARG A 40 -5.25 -13.95 7.63
C ARG A 40 -6.77 -13.81 7.78
N ILE A 41 -7.38 -12.91 7.01
CA ILE A 41 -8.83 -12.70 7.00
C ILE A 41 -9.40 -13.39 5.76
N ALA A 42 -10.36 -14.31 5.94
CA ALA A 42 -10.87 -15.15 4.86
C ALA A 42 -11.48 -14.35 3.68
N SER A 43 -12.19 -13.26 3.97
CA SER A 43 -12.75 -12.37 2.93
C SER A 43 -11.63 -11.66 2.14
N ALA A 44 -10.62 -11.13 2.84
CA ALA A 44 -9.48 -10.48 2.20
C ALA A 44 -8.64 -11.47 1.39
N LYS A 45 -8.45 -12.69 1.90
CA LYS A 45 -7.80 -13.79 1.16
C LYS A 45 -8.50 -14.04 -0.18
N LYS A 46 -9.82 -14.25 -0.16
CA LYS A 46 -10.58 -14.51 -1.39
C LYS A 46 -10.43 -13.36 -2.39
N TYR A 47 -10.41 -12.12 -1.91
CA TYR A 47 -10.23 -10.95 -2.75
C TYR A 47 -8.84 -10.88 -3.38
N ILE A 48 -7.78 -11.05 -2.57
CA ILE A 48 -6.39 -10.99 -3.06
C ILE A 48 -6.09 -12.14 -4.02
N ASP A 49 -6.55 -13.37 -3.72
CA ASP A 49 -6.45 -14.52 -4.64
C ASP A 49 -7.05 -14.19 -6.00
N THR A 50 -8.24 -13.57 -6.01
CA THR A 50 -8.90 -13.15 -7.27
C THR A 50 -8.07 -12.11 -8.04
N GLN A 51 -7.34 -11.22 -7.35
CA GLN A 51 -6.48 -10.24 -8.04
C GLN A 51 -5.19 -10.88 -8.57
N ILE A 52 -4.68 -11.92 -7.89
CA ILE A 52 -3.54 -12.72 -8.32
C ILE A 52 -3.90 -13.53 -9.57
N ASP A 53 -5.07 -14.19 -9.58
CA ASP A 53 -5.57 -14.94 -10.74
C ASP A 53 -5.75 -14.04 -11.97
N LYS A 54 -6.11 -12.77 -11.75
CA LYS A 54 -6.22 -11.74 -12.79
C LYS A 54 -4.88 -11.11 -13.19
N LEU A 55 -3.77 -11.55 -12.61
CA LEU A 55 -2.42 -11.01 -12.83
C LEU A 55 -2.29 -9.51 -12.54
N TYR A 56 -3.18 -8.96 -11.69
CA TYR A 56 -3.12 -7.58 -11.23
C TYR A 56 -2.16 -7.45 -10.03
N ILE A 57 -2.16 -8.45 -9.15
CA ILE A 57 -1.18 -8.59 -8.06
C ILE A 57 -0.22 -9.73 -8.40
N LEU A 58 1.07 -9.47 -8.28
CA LEU A 58 2.13 -10.47 -8.43
C LEU A 58 2.76 -10.71 -7.06
N VAL A 59 2.89 -11.98 -6.66
CA VAL A 59 3.63 -12.36 -5.46
C VAL A 59 5.04 -12.73 -5.89
N GLU A 60 6.04 -12.00 -5.40
CA GLU A 60 7.45 -12.22 -5.73
C GLU A 60 8.30 -12.42 -4.48
N SER A 61 9.37 -13.20 -4.61
CA SER A 61 10.42 -13.31 -3.59
C SER A 61 11.49 -12.24 -3.77
N TYR A 62 12.15 -11.91 -2.67
CA TYR A 62 13.39 -11.13 -2.62
C TYR A 62 14.57 -12.07 -2.27
N GLU A 63 15.79 -11.69 -2.63
CA GLU A 63 16.99 -12.53 -2.50
C GLU A 63 17.89 -12.12 -1.30
N ASP A 64 17.92 -10.84 -0.95
CA ASP A 64 18.77 -10.26 0.08
C ASP A 64 18.19 -10.50 1.48
N SER A 65 18.35 -11.74 1.93
CA SER A 65 17.96 -12.15 3.28
C SER A 65 18.72 -11.40 4.39
N GLN A 66 19.85 -10.78 4.10
CA GLN A 66 20.63 -10.02 5.07
C GLN A 66 20.01 -8.64 5.27
N LEU A 67 19.73 -7.93 4.17
CA LEU A 67 19.00 -6.67 4.19
C LEU A 67 17.63 -6.83 4.87
N PHE A 68 16.88 -7.88 4.53
CA PHE A 68 15.61 -8.17 5.20
C PHE A 68 15.78 -8.27 6.72
N LYS A 69 16.75 -9.06 7.20
CA LYS A 69 17.00 -9.22 8.65
C LYS A 69 17.33 -7.88 9.31
N GLU A 70 18.19 -7.08 8.69
CA GLU A 70 18.57 -5.75 9.20
C GLU A 70 17.37 -4.82 9.38
N ILE A 71 16.46 -4.81 8.40
CA ILE A 71 15.24 -3.99 8.44
C ILE A 71 14.24 -4.55 9.47
N ASN A 72 14.10 -5.87 9.53
CA ASN A 72 13.14 -6.56 10.38
C ASN A 72 13.47 -6.49 11.89
N TYR A 73 14.67 -6.02 12.26
CA TYR A 73 14.95 -5.61 13.64
C TYR A 73 14.25 -4.30 14.04
N LEU A 74 13.85 -3.48 13.07
CA LEU A 74 13.31 -2.13 13.27
C LEU A 74 11.83 -2.00 12.91
N LEU A 75 11.37 -2.81 11.96
CA LEU A 75 10.03 -2.79 11.36
C LEU A 75 9.40 -4.18 11.43
N ASP A 76 8.12 -4.29 11.09
CA ASP A 76 7.48 -5.60 10.95
C ASP A 76 7.92 -6.33 9.67
N ALA A 77 7.56 -7.61 9.58
CA ALA A 77 7.98 -8.47 8.48
C ALA A 77 7.41 -8.04 7.11
N GLY A 78 6.18 -7.53 7.07
CA GLY A 78 5.53 -7.10 5.83
C GLY A 78 6.20 -5.86 5.26
N GLU A 79 6.46 -4.86 6.10
CA GLU A 79 7.19 -3.65 5.75
C GLU A 79 8.62 -3.96 5.35
N SER A 80 9.32 -4.78 6.14
CA SER A 80 10.72 -5.14 5.89
C SER A 80 10.88 -5.86 4.55
N ALA A 81 10.02 -6.84 4.28
CA ALA A 81 10.02 -7.55 3.01
C ALA A 81 9.69 -6.63 1.82
N SER A 82 8.74 -5.71 2.00
CA SER A 82 8.33 -4.78 0.93
C SER A 82 9.45 -3.80 0.59
N ILE A 83 10.16 -3.27 1.59
CA ILE A 83 11.32 -2.40 1.40
C ILE A 83 12.46 -3.16 0.73
N THR A 84 12.75 -4.38 1.20
CA THR A 84 13.81 -5.24 0.63
C THR A 84 13.55 -5.49 -0.86
N LEU A 85 12.33 -5.92 -1.18
CA LEU A 85 11.92 -6.16 -2.57
C LEU A 85 11.96 -4.88 -3.41
N ALA A 86 11.61 -3.72 -2.84
CA ALA A 86 11.62 -2.44 -3.55
C ALA A 86 13.02 -1.98 -3.91
N ILE A 87 13.98 -2.19 -3.02
CA ILE A 87 15.39 -1.92 -3.27
C ILE A 87 15.92 -2.84 -4.38
N GLU A 88 15.68 -4.15 -4.27
CA GLU A 88 16.17 -5.13 -5.26
C GLU A 88 15.59 -4.93 -6.66
N ARG A 89 14.31 -4.61 -6.74
CA ARG A 89 13.61 -4.41 -8.01
C ARG A 89 13.74 -2.99 -8.56
N ASN A 90 14.29 -2.07 -7.76
CA ASN A 90 14.32 -0.63 -8.07
C ASN A 90 12.92 -0.11 -8.45
N LEU A 91 11.93 -0.45 -7.63
CA LEU A 91 10.53 -0.07 -7.82
C LEU A 91 10.06 0.88 -6.71
N PRO A 92 9.07 1.75 -6.98
CA PRO A 92 8.45 2.55 -5.95
C PRO A 92 7.69 1.68 -4.94
N LEU A 93 7.44 2.22 -3.75
CA LEU A 93 6.79 1.53 -2.64
C LEU A 93 5.59 2.32 -2.10
N ILE A 94 4.46 1.63 -1.93
CA ILE A 94 3.31 2.10 -1.16
C ILE A 94 3.54 1.74 0.31
N ILE A 95 3.67 2.77 1.17
CA ILE A 95 3.88 2.60 2.61
C ILE A 95 3.43 3.86 3.38
N ASP A 96 2.66 3.66 4.47
CA ASP A 96 2.20 4.77 5.33
C ASP A 96 2.86 4.82 6.71
N GLU A 97 3.56 3.78 7.15
CA GLU A 97 4.24 3.78 8.45
C GLU A 97 5.46 4.71 8.48
N LYS A 98 5.59 5.49 9.55
CA LYS A 98 6.54 6.60 9.64
C LYS A 98 8.00 6.15 9.64
N LYS A 99 8.35 5.08 10.37
CA LYS A 99 9.72 4.55 10.43
C LYS A 99 10.08 3.87 9.10
N GLY A 100 9.19 3.07 8.52
CA GLY A 100 9.34 2.42 7.22
C GLY A 100 9.55 3.44 6.11
N ARG A 101 8.72 4.49 6.04
CA ARG A 101 8.92 5.62 5.11
C ARG A 101 10.30 6.23 5.24
N LYS A 102 10.73 6.54 6.47
CA LYS A 102 12.06 7.14 6.71
C LYS A 102 13.20 6.20 6.30
N PHE A 103 13.06 4.90 6.54
CA PHE A 103 14.06 3.92 6.15
C PHE A 103 14.14 3.81 4.62
N ALA A 104 13.00 3.56 3.96
CA ALA A 104 12.92 3.45 2.50
C ALA A 104 13.50 4.68 1.79
N GLN A 105 13.15 5.88 2.24
CA GLN A 105 13.69 7.14 1.70
C GLN A 105 15.22 7.24 1.87
N LYS A 106 15.77 6.81 3.00
CA LYS A 106 17.24 6.80 3.22
C LYS A 106 17.95 5.84 2.29
N GLN A 107 17.28 4.77 1.85
CA GLN A 107 17.79 3.82 0.86
C GLN A 107 17.54 4.27 -0.59
N GLY A 108 16.99 5.48 -0.80
CA GLY A 108 16.73 6.00 -2.14
C GLY A 108 15.47 5.44 -2.82
N VAL A 109 14.62 4.72 -2.08
CA VAL A 109 13.35 4.20 -2.61
C VAL A 109 12.33 5.33 -2.73
N GLU A 110 11.73 5.46 -3.91
CA GLU A 110 10.58 6.34 -4.11
C GLU A 110 9.36 5.79 -3.36
N ILE A 111 8.69 6.63 -2.57
CA ILE A 111 7.57 6.20 -1.74
C ILE A 111 6.31 7.01 -1.99
N VAL A 112 5.16 6.36 -1.83
CA VAL A 112 3.85 6.99 -1.79
C VAL A 112 3.02 6.38 -0.66
N GLY A 113 2.17 7.19 -0.03
CA GLY A 113 1.19 6.73 0.95
C GLY A 113 -0.23 6.88 0.43
N LEU A 114 -1.22 6.36 1.14
CA LEU A 114 -2.63 6.43 0.71
C LEU A 114 -3.10 7.87 0.48
N VAL A 115 -2.71 8.80 1.36
CA VAL A 115 -3.02 10.23 1.18
C VAL A 115 -2.44 10.77 -0.12
N GLY A 116 -1.22 10.37 -0.48
CA GLY A 116 -0.57 10.76 -1.73
C GLY A 116 -1.30 10.20 -2.95
N ILE A 117 -1.73 8.94 -2.87
CA ILE A 117 -2.53 8.28 -3.91
C ILE A 117 -3.86 9.00 -4.11
N LEU A 118 -4.61 9.27 -3.04
CA LEU A 118 -5.89 9.95 -3.11
C LEU A 118 -5.75 11.37 -3.68
N ARG A 119 -4.74 12.13 -3.25
CA ARG A 119 -4.45 13.46 -3.79
C ARG A 119 -4.13 13.40 -5.28
N PHE A 120 -3.28 12.45 -5.70
CA PHE A 120 -2.95 12.27 -7.11
C PHE A 120 -4.21 12.00 -7.95
N LEU A 121 -5.03 11.04 -7.53
CA LEU A 121 -6.25 10.67 -8.25
C LEU A 121 -7.28 11.79 -8.32
N TYR A 122 -7.39 12.59 -7.26
CA TYR A 122 -8.23 13.80 -7.27
C TYR A 122 -7.69 14.83 -8.27
N SER A 123 -6.40 15.15 -8.21
CA SER A 123 -5.78 16.13 -9.10
C SER A 123 -5.79 15.72 -10.58
N ASP A 124 -5.75 14.41 -10.85
CA ASP A 124 -5.82 13.84 -12.19
C ASP A 124 -7.27 13.67 -12.70
N GLY A 125 -8.27 14.03 -11.89
CA GLY A 125 -9.69 13.94 -12.23
C GLY A 125 -10.24 12.52 -12.29
N ARG A 126 -9.53 11.53 -11.72
CA ARG A 126 -9.98 10.12 -11.65
C ARG A 126 -10.91 9.84 -10.48
N LEU A 127 -10.90 10.69 -9.46
CA LEU A 127 -11.84 10.68 -8.34
C LEU A 127 -12.44 12.08 -8.17
N SER A 128 -13.76 12.17 -8.01
CA SER A 128 -14.43 13.42 -7.66
C SER A 128 -14.21 13.79 -6.20
N LYS A 129 -14.55 15.03 -5.83
CA LYS A 129 -14.51 15.48 -4.43
C LYS A 129 -15.44 14.64 -3.55
N GLU A 130 -16.63 14.32 -4.04
CA GLU A 130 -17.63 13.51 -3.35
C GLU A 130 -17.08 12.10 -3.08
N GLU A 131 -16.47 11.47 -4.08
CA GLU A 131 -15.85 10.15 -3.92
C GLU A 131 -14.71 10.17 -2.90
N ILE A 132 -13.87 11.21 -2.92
CA ILE A 132 -12.81 11.38 -1.91
C ILE A 132 -13.42 11.47 -0.52
N VAL A 133 -14.45 12.31 -0.32
CA VAL A 133 -15.10 12.47 0.99
C VAL A 133 -15.69 11.15 1.47
N GLU A 134 -16.36 10.39 0.60
CA GLU A 134 -16.92 9.07 0.94
C GLU A 134 -15.83 8.07 1.36
N ILE A 135 -14.72 8.01 0.62
CA ILE A 135 -13.58 7.14 0.97
C ILE A 135 -13.01 7.55 2.34
N ILE A 136 -12.85 8.84 2.61
CA ILE A 136 -12.34 9.35 3.89
C ILE A 136 -13.27 9.01 5.06
N VAL A 137 -14.59 9.08 4.86
CA VAL A 137 -15.57 8.66 5.88
C VAL A 137 -15.37 7.18 6.22
N LYS A 138 -15.33 6.31 5.21
CA LYS A 138 -15.11 4.87 5.40
C LYS A 138 -13.76 4.57 6.07
N LEU A 139 -12.69 5.27 5.68
CA LEU A 139 -11.39 5.14 6.33
C LEU A 139 -11.47 5.49 7.82
N ASN A 140 -12.10 6.61 8.17
CA ASN A 140 -12.23 7.04 9.56
C ASN A 140 -13.11 6.12 10.44
N GLU A 141 -13.98 5.31 9.83
CA GLU A 141 -14.73 4.25 10.51
C GLU A 141 -13.93 2.95 10.68
N SER A 142 -12.78 2.84 10.01
CA SER A 142 -11.82 1.75 10.13
C SER A 142 -10.66 2.08 11.10
N ASP A 143 -9.65 1.21 11.18
CA ASP A 143 -8.43 1.46 11.95
C ASP A 143 -7.50 2.52 11.32
N PHE A 144 -7.77 2.96 10.09
CA PHE A 144 -6.98 3.96 9.38
C PHE A 144 -7.62 5.35 9.43
N ARG A 145 -7.11 6.26 10.27
CA ARG A 145 -7.71 7.60 10.44
C ARG A 145 -7.01 8.69 9.65
N ILE A 146 -7.81 9.52 8.98
CA ILE A 146 -7.38 10.72 8.26
C ILE A 146 -8.01 11.96 8.90
N SER A 147 -7.16 12.85 9.41
CA SER A 147 -7.59 14.14 9.99
C SER A 147 -8.16 15.08 8.93
N SER A 148 -9.01 16.03 9.34
CA SER A 148 -9.52 17.10 8.47
C SER A 148 -8.41 17.84 7.72
N LYS A 149 -7.29 18.16 8.37
CA LYS A 149 -6.13 18.81 7.73
C LYS A 149 -5.56 18.01 6.56
N LEU A 150 -5.59 16.68 6.63
CA LEU A 150 -5.14 15.81 5.53
C LEU A 150 -6.20 15.72 4.43
N LEU A 151 -7.50 15.76 4.77
CA LEU A 151 -8.57 15.88 3.78
C LEU A 151 -8.43 17.20 2.99
N ASP A 152 -8.20 18.32 3.68
CA ASP A 152 -7.96 19.62 3.04
C ASP A 152 -6.74 19.56 2.12
N LEU A 153 -5.67 18.86 2.55
CA LEU A 153 -4.49 18.62 1.71
C LEU A 153 -4.80 17.76 0.48
N ILE A 154 -5.72 16.79 0.56
CA ILE A 154 -6.09 15.96 -0.60
C ILE A 154 -6.86 16.81 -1.63
N LEU A 155 -7.73 17.70 -1.15
CA LEU A 155 -8.63 18.52 -1.98
C LEU A 155 -8.04 19.87 -2.44
N ALA A 156 -6.78 20.15 -2.12
CA ALA A 156 -6.07 21.39 -2.47
C ALA A 156 -5.15 21.22 -3.69
#